data_AF-A0A6J5YSR7-F1
#
_entry.id   AF-A0A6J5YSR7-F1
#
_cell.length_a   1.000
_cell.length_b   1.000
_cell.length_c   1.000
_cell.angle_alpha   90.00
_cell.angle_beta   90.00
_cell.angle_gamma   90.00
#
_symmetry.space_group_name_H-M   'P 1'
#
loop_
_entity.id
_entity.type
_entity.pdbx_description
1 polymer ?
#
loop_
_entity_poly.entity_id
_entity_poly.type
_entity_poly.pdbx_seq_one_letter_code
_entity_poly.pdbx_strand_id
1 'polypeptide(L)'
;MSELDREAIRAMRRSYGETGLENLPTDPFAAFANWLNEAAENSFIVEPNAMVLSTLGDKERISTRTVLLKDISEGGFTFFTNYSSRKAQAIELNPQVTLLFPWFAMERQVSISGFAEKISEVESTEYFATRPWSSQIGAWASAQSAPLASREELEQRFVGASEKWPEGSSVPKPPHWGGYRVIPISIEFWQGRYSRLHDRLRYERGNSSAEWEITRYYP
;
A
#
# COMPACT_ATOMS: atom_id res chain seq x y z
N MET A 1 30.99 9.99 -13.99
CA MET A 1 29.52 10.05 -13.94
C MET A 1 29.12 11.19 -14.85
N SER A 2 28.33 10.97 -15.90
CA SER A 2 27.79 12.10 -16.68
C SER A 2 26.99 12.97 -15.72
N GLU A 3 27.21 14.28 -15.78
CA GLU A 3 26.43 15.24 -14.99
C GLU A 3 24.96 15.05 -15.36
N LEU A 4 24.10 14.84 -14.35
CA LEU A 4 22.67 14.67 -14.56
C LEU A 4 22.10 16.04 -14.96
N ASP A 5 21.98 16.28 -16.26
CA ASP A 5 21.36 17.48 -16.80
C ASP A 5 19.89 17.27 -17.19
N ARG A 6 19.25 18.36 -17.61
CA ARG A 6 17.84 18.35 -18.02
C ARG A 6 17.57 17.43 -19.22
N GLU A 7 18.52 17.32 -20.15
CA GLU A 7 18.35 16.52 -21.37
C GLU A 7 18.47 15.04 -21.06
N ALA A 8 19.43 14.66 -20.22
CA ALA A 8 19.60 13.31 -19.72
C ALA A 8 18.33 12.80 -19.02
N ILE A 9 17.69 13.62 -18.17
CA ILE A 9 16.42 13.25 -17.51
C ILE A 9 15.29 13.05 -18.54
N ARG A 10 15.17 13.95 -19.53
CA ARG A 10 14.15 13.83 -20.58
C ARG A 10 14.35 12.57 -21.45
N ALA A 11 15.59 12.16 -21.65
CA ALA A 11 15.96 10.98 -22.42
C ALA A 11 15.70 9.65 -21.70
N MET A 12 15.45 9.64 -20.38
CA MET A 12 15.11 8.42 -19.62
C MET A 12 13.76 7.79 -20.04
N ARG A 13 13.01 8.47 -20.91
CA ARG A 13 11.75 8.00 -21.46
C ARG A 13 11.93 6.66 -22.18
N ARG A 14 11.08 5.70 -21.83
CA ARG A 14 10.94 4.43 -22.55
C ARG A 14 9.71 4.46 -23.47
N SER A 15 9.80 3.74 -24.58
CA SER A 15 8.64 3.39 -25.39
C SER A 15 8.04 2.11 -24.81
N TYR A 16 6.76 2.16 -24.47
CA TYR A 16 6.02 1.03 -23.91
C TYR A 16 5.59 0.03 -24.98
N GLY A 17 5.28 -1.18 -24.54
CA GLY A 17 4.88 -2.29 -25.38
C GLY A 17 3.53 -2.12 -26.08
N GLU A 18 3.22 -3.07 -26.96
CA GLU A 18 1.98 -3.06 -27.76
C GLU A 18 0.81 -3.79 -27.11
N THR A 19 1.03 -4.60 -26.07
CA THR A 19 -0.04 -5.40 -25.44
C THR A 19 -1.06 -4.50 -24.74
N GLY A 20 -2.32 -4.65 -25.15
CA GLY A 20 -3.43 -3.84 -24.68
C GLY A 20 -4.17 -4.36 -23.47
N LEU A 21 -4.92 -3.47 -22.85
CA LEU A 21 -5.96 -3.82 -21.88
C LEU A 21 -7.31 -3.76 -22.60
N GLU A 22 -7.75 -4.88 -23.15
CA GLU A 22 -9.03 -4.95 -23.88
C GLU A 22 -10.21 -5.12 -22.92
N ASN A 23 -10.14 -6.13 -22.04
CA ASN A 23 -11.20 -6.48 -21.09
C ASN A 23 -10.63 -6.72 -19.70
N LEU A 24 -11.41 -6.39 -18.68
CA LEU A 24 -11.19 -6.79 -17.29
C LEU A 24 -12.46 -7.46 -16.75
N PRO A 25 -12.35 -8.31 -15.71
CA PRO A 25 -13.51 -8.87 -15.00
C PRO A 25 -14.50 -7.78 -14.55
N THR A 26 -15.79 -8.09 -14.45
CA THR A 26 -16.77 -7.12 -13.92
C THR A 26 -16.54 -6.81 -12.44
N ASP A 27 -16.03 -7.78 -11.67
CA ASP A 27 -15.58 -7.58 -10.30
C ASP A 27 -14.16 -6.98 -10.28
N PRO A 28 -13.97 -5.76 -9.76
CA PRO A 28 -12.64 -5.14 -9.69
C PRO A 28 -11.67 -5.86 -8.75
N PHE A 29 -12.15 -6.59 -7.75
CA PHE A 29 -11.26 -7.35 -6.86
C PHE A 29 -10.68 -8.57 -7.58
N ALA A 30 -11.48 -9.26 -8.40
CA ALA A 30 -10.98 -10.28 -9.31
C ALA A 30 -9.99 -9.71 -10.33
N ALA A 31 -10.28 -8.55 -10.92
CA ALA A 31 -9.36 -7.86 -11.83
C ALA A 31 -8.01 -7.54 -11.15
N PHE A 32 -8.05 -7.03 -9.92
CA PHE A 32 -6.86 -6.73 -9.13
C PHE A 32 -6.07 -7.99 -8.78
N ALA A 33 -6.75 -9.04 -8.31
CA ALA A 33 -6.12 -10.31 -7.94
C ALA A 33 -5.36 -10.93 -9.12
N ASN A 34 -5.93 -10.87 -10.33
CA ASN A 34 -5.24 -11.34 -11.54
C ASN A 34 -3.93 -10.58 -11.78
N TRP A 35 -3.96 -9.24 -11.75
CA TRP A 35 -2.75 -8.46 -11.95
C TRP A 35 -1.73 -8.61 -10.83
N LEU A 36 -2.17 -8.78 -9.58
CA LEU A 36 -1.27 -9.03 -8.46
C LEU A 36 -0.56 -10.39 -8.60
N ASN A 37 -1.27 -11.43 -9.06
CA ASN A 37 -0.68 -12.73 -9.34
C ASN A 37 0.36 -12.64 -10.47
N GLU A 38 0.02 -12.00 -11.58
CA GLU A 38 0.97 -11.76 -12.69
C GLU A 38 2.19 -10.95 -12.22
N ALA A 39 1.98 -9.97 -11.34
CA ALA A 39 3.08 -9.20 -10.76
C ALA A 39 3.96 -10.03 -9.82
N ALA A 40 3.38 -10.98 -9.09
CA ALA A 40 4.12 -11.88 -8.20
C ALA A 40 4.94 -12.93 -8.96
N GLU A 41 4.50 -13.33 -10.16
CA GLU A 41 5.25 -14.22 -11.05
C GLU A 41 6.36 -13.49 -11.83
N ASN A 42 6.31 -12.16 -11.89
CA ASN A 42 7.29 -11.37 -12.62
C ASN A 42 8.60 -11.17 -11.83
N SER A 43 9.70 -11.71 -12.34
CA SER A 43 11.01 -11.68 -11.68
C SER A 43 11.64 -10.29 -11.52
N PHE A 44 11.14 -9.26 -12.22
CA PHE A 44 11.62 -7.89 -12.11
C PHE A 44 10.84 -7.07 -11.08
N ILE A 45 9.73 -7.59 -10.55
CA ILE A 45 8.93 -6.91 -9.54
C ILE A 45 9.38 -7.34 -8.16
N VAL A 46 9.88 -6.38 -7.40
CA VAL A 46 10.21 -6.55 -5.98
C VAL A 46 8.98 -6.17 -5.16
N GLU A 47 8.58 -7.05 -4.24
CA GLU A 47 7.41 -6.85 -3.37
C GLU A 47 6.16 -6.44 -4.15
N PRO A 48 5.54 -7.35 -4.93
CA PRO A 48 4.38 -7.04 -5.77
C PRO A 48 3.18 -6.48 -4.98
N ASN A 49 3.10 -6.79 -3.68
CA ASN A 49 2.09 -6.28 -2.75
C ASN A 49 2.46 -4.94 -2.10
N ALA A 50 3.60 -4.33 -2.43
CA ALA A 50 3.95 -3.00 -1.97
C ALA A 50 3.09 -1.95 -2.68
N MET A 51 2.55 -1.01 -1.91
CA MET A 51 1.71 0.07 -2.40
C MET A 51 2.07 1.39 -1.76
N VAL A 52 1.93 2.47 -2.53
CA VAL A 52 2.13 3.84 -2.06
C VAL A 52 0.81 4.35 -1.48
N LEU A 53 0.78 4.63 -0.18
CA LEU A 53 -0.38 5.17 0.53
C LEU A 53 -0.24 6.68 0.69
N SER A 54 -1.19 7.43 0.13
CA SER A 54 -1.29 8.88 0.33
C SER A 54 -2.45 9.23 1.28
N THR A 55 -2.19 10.12 2.23
CA THR A 55 -3.13 10.55 3.28
C THR A 55 -3.15 12.07 3.38
N LEU A 56 -4.31 12.65 3.69
CA LEU A 56 -4.47 14.08 3.96
C LEU A 56 -4.40 14.35 5.47
N GLY A 57 -3.34 15.02 5.92
CA GLY A 57 -3.17 15.41 7.32
C GLY A 57 -3.75 16.79 7.63
N ASP A 58 -3.31 17.35 8.76
CA ASP A 58 -3.68 18.70 9.19
C ASP A 58 -3.31 19.77 8.15
N LYS A 59 -4.09 20.87 8.11
CA LYS A 59 -3.84 22.02 7.22
C LYS A 59 -3.66 21.62 5.76
N GLU A 60 -4.43 20.63 5.31
CA GLU A 60 -4.42 20.10 3.94
C GLU A 60 -3.06 19.52 3.49
N ARG A 61 -2.21 19.10 4.44
CA ARG A 61 -0.90 18.54 4.13
C ARG A 61 -1.02 17.09 3.66
N ILE A 62 -0.88 16.88 2.36
CA ILE A 62 -0.78 15.55 1.77
C ILE A 62 0.58 14.94 2.09
N SER A 63 0.61 13.66 2.44
CA SER A 63 1.85 12.91 2.64
C SER A 63 1.71 11.50 2.10
N THR A 64 2.80 10.94 1.59
CA THR A 64 2.84 9.62 0.98
C THR A 64 3.96 8.76 1.56
N ARG A 65 3.81 7.44 1.52
CA ARG A 65 4.81 6.44 1.93
C ARG A 65 4.40 5.05 1.43
N THR A 66 5.36 4.15 1.30
CA THR A 66 5.07 2.75 1.00
C THR A 66 4.54 2.00 2.22
N VAL A 67 3.53 1.17 2.01
CA VAL A 67 3.02 0.15 2.94
C VAL A 67 2.84 -1.15 2.17
N LEU A 68 2.67 -2.28 2.88
CA LEU A 68 2.43 -3.56 2.24
C LEU A 68 0.96 -3.94 2.36
N LEU A 69 0.33 -4.28 1.24
CA LEU A 69 -0.96 -4.95 1.19
C LEU A 69 -0.82 -6.33 1.86
N LYS A 70 -1.77 -6.67 2.71
CA LYS A 70 -1.78 -7.93 3.47
C LYS A 70 -3.03 -8.76 3.27
N ASP A 71 -4.11 -8.15 2.82
CA ASP A 71 -5.35 -8.85 2.54
C ASP A 71 -6.22 -8.00 1.60
N ILE A 72 -7.02 -8.68 0.77
CA ILE A 72 -8.04 -8.09 -0.11
C ILE A 72 -9.44 -8.63 0.17
N SER A 73 -9.59 -9.50 1.18
CA SER A 73 -10.88 -10.04 1.59
C SER A 73 -11.79 -8.97 2.18
N GLU A 74 -13.07 -9.28 2.34
CA GLU A 74 -14.09 -8.37 2.88
C GLU A 74 -14.26 -7.06 2.08
N GLY A 75 -13.93 -7.08 0.78
CA GLY A 75 -14.21 -5.96 -0.13
C GLY A 75 -13.36 -4.71 0.12
N GLY A 76 -12.12 -4.88 0.60
CA GLY A 76 -11.20 -3.75 0.81
C GLY A 76 -9.73 -4.16 0.78
N PHE A 77 -8.84 -3.17 0.90
CA PHE A 77 -7.38 -3.36 0.84
C PHE A 77 -6.77 -3.13 2.21
N THR A 78 -6.30 -4.21 2.85
CA THR A 78 -5.85 -4.17 4.24
C THR A 78 -4.33 -4.02 4.35
N PHE A 79 -3.88 -3.11 5.21
CA PHE A 79 -2.48 -2.96 5.60
C PHE A 79 -2.35 -2.74 7.12
N PHE A 80 -1.17 -3.02 7.67
CA PHE A 80 -0.92 -2.91 9.11
C PHE A 80 0.10 -1.83 9.43
N THR A 81 -0.10 -1.13 10.54
CA THR A 81 0.73 0.02 10.94
C THR A 81 0.67 0.25 12.45
N ASN A 82 1.51 1.18 12.93
CA ASN A 82 1.37 1.79 14.25
C ASN A 82 0.32 2.92 14.18
N TYR A 83 -0.70 2.87 15.05
CA TYR A 83 -1.78 3.85 15.18
C TYR A 83 -1.32 5.21 15.70
N SER A 84 -0.15 5.30 16.34
CA SER A 84 0.46 6.58 16.73
C SER A 84 1.28 7.24 15.62
N SER A 85 1.38 6.61 14.44
CA SER A 85 2.19 7.14 13.34
C SER A 85 1.53 8.32 12.62
N ARG A 86 2.33 9.12 11.90
CA ARG A 86 1.84 10.26 11.11
C ARG A 86 0.73 9.88 10.12
N LYS A 87 0.81 8.69 9.50
CA LYS A 87 -0.22 8.23 8.55
C LYS A 87 -1.53 7.88 9.26
N ALA A 88 -1.46 7.27 10.44
CA ALA A 88 -2.63 6.89 11.22
C ALA A 88 -3.33 8.13 11.78
N GLN A 89 -2.57 9.10 12.30
CA GLN A 89 -3.10 10.41 12.71
C GLN A 89 -3.78 11.14 11.53
N ALA A 90 -3.19 11.10 10.34
CA ALA A 90 -3.82 11.67 9.15
C ALA A 90 -5.13 10.95 8.78
N ILE A 91 -5.16 9.61 8.84
CA ILE A 91 -6.37 8.81 8.59
C ILE A 91 -7.47 9.11 9.63
N GLU A 92 -7.11 9.28 10.89
CA GLU A 92 -8.06 9.65 11.95
C GLU A 92 -8.68 11.04 11.73
N LEU A 93 -7.93 11.98 11.14
CA LEU A 93 -8.44 13.29 10.75
C LEU A 93 -9.27 13.25 9.47
N ASN A 94 -8.83 12.48 8.47
CA ASN A 94 -9.52 12.30 7.22
C ASN A 94 -9.34 10.86 6.71
N PRO A 95 -10.41 10.04 6.69
CA PRO A 95 -10.31 8.64 6.28
C PRO A 95 -10.10 8.48 4.77
N GLN A 96 -10.27 9.52 3.95
CA GLN A 96 -10.02 9.43 2.52
C GLN A 96 -8.54 9.24 2.23
N VAL A 97 -8.23 8.18 1.49
CA VAL A 97 -6.87 7.80 1.12
C VAL A 97 -6.81 7.36 -0.33
N THR A 98 -5.60 7.39 -0.88
CA THR A 98 -5.29 6.72 -2.14
C THR A 98 -4.19 5.70 -1.98
N LEU A 99 -4.31 4.60 -2.73
CA LEU A 99 -3.30 3.56 -2.84
C LEU A 99 -2.83 3.50 -4.30
N LEU A 100 -1.53 3.30 -4.52
CA LEU A 100 -0.95 3.12 -5.85
C LEU A 100 -0.06 1.88 -5.85
N PHE A 101 -0.30 0.96 -6.80
CA PHE A 101 0.57 -0.18 -7.09
C PHE A 101 1.37 0.14 -8.36
N PRO A 102 2.68 0.42 -8.24
CA PRO A 102 3.48 0.85 -9.38
C PRO A 102 4.30 -0.31 -9.97
N TRP A 103 3.65 -1.21 -10.71
CA TRP A 103 4.30 -2.34 -11.37
C TRP A 103 5.01 -1.91 -12.65
N PHE A 104 6.02 -1.05 -12.50
CA PHE A 104 6.72 -0.39 -13.61
C PHE A 104 7.32 -1.36 -14.63
N ALA A 105 7.84 -2.50 -14.18
CA ALA A 105 8.43 -3.52 -15.07
C ALA A 105 7.39 -4.17 -16.00
N MET A 106 6.11 -4.15 -15.62
CA MET A 106 4.99 -4.60 -16.44
C MET A 106 4.30 -3.44 -17.17
N GLU A 107 4.78 -2.20 -16.98
CA GLU A 107 4.13 -1.00 -17.48
C GLU A 107 2.68 -0.91 -17.00
N ARG A 108 2.43 -1.36 -15.76
CA ARG A 108 1.10 -1.38 -15.15
C ARG A 108 1.06 -0.53 -13.90
N GLN A 109 -0.12 0.03 -13.67
CA GLN A 109 -0.43 0.74 -12.44
C GLN A 109 -1.87 0.45 -12.04
N VAL A 110 -2.08 0.21 -10.74
CA VAL A 110 -3.43 0.24 -10.15
C VAL A 110 -3.50 1.39 -9.17
N SER A 111 -4.47 2.27 -9.34
CA SER A 111 -4.77 3.38 -8.43
C SER A 111 -6.11 3.16 -7.77
N ILE A 112 -6.17 3.30 -6.45
CA ILE A 112 -7.39 3.06 -5.66
C ILE A 112 -7.67 4.31 -4.85
N SER A 113 -8.93 4.78 -4.86
CA SER A 113 -9.42 5.82 -3.97
C SER A 113 -10.53 5.26 -3.08
N GLY A 114 -10.47 5.55 -1.79
CA GLY A 114 -11.38 4.96 -0.82
C GLY A 114 -11.27 5.55 0.56
N PHE A 115 -11.91 4.88 1.52
CA PHE A 115 -11.95 5.27 2.92
C PHE A 115 -11.25 4.21 3.78
N ALA A 116 -10.29 4.62 4.59
CA ALA A 116 -9.58 3.74 5.51
C ALA A 116 -10.32 3.62 6.84
N GLU A 117 -10.59 2.39 7.26
CA GLU A 117 -11.26 2.06 8.53
C GLU A 117 -10.38 1.12 9.34
N LYS A 118 -10.36 1.27 10.68
CA LYS A 118 -9.62 0.34 11.54
C LYS A 118 -10.30 -1.03 11.48
N ILE A 119 -9.52 -2.09 11.29
CA ILE A 119 -10.04 -3.46 11.40
C ILE A 119 -10.26 -3.83 12.87
N SER A 120 -10.92 -4.95 13.12
CA SER A 120 -11.18 -5.40 14.49
C SER A 120 -9.88 -5.67 15.27
N GLU A 121 -9.95 -5.54 16.60
CA GLU A 121 -8.82 -5.88 17.47
C GLU A 121 -8.45 -7.36 17.38
N VAL A 122 -9.45 -8.22 17.10
CA VAL A 122 -9.27 -9.67 16.88
C VAL A 122 -8.45 -9.91 15.62
N GLU A 123 -8.88 -9.38 14.46
CA GLU A 123 -8.12 -9.49 13.19
C GLU A 123 -6.70 -8.93 13.34
N SER A 124 -6.55 -7.81 14.06
CA SER A 124 -5.23 -7.22 14.34
C SER A 124 -4.34 -8.13 15.16
N THR A 125 -4.89 -8.79 16.18
CA THR A 125 -4.18 -9.70 17.09
C THR A 125 -3.79 -10.98 16.38
N GLU A 126 -4.71 -11.56 15.62
CA GLU A 126 -4.47 -12.78 14.84
C GLU A 126 -3.35 -12.56 13.82
N TYR A 127 -3.43 -11.50 13.02
CA TYR A 127 -2.38 -11.20 12.05
C TYR A 127 -1.04 -10.87 12.74
N PHE A 128 -1.02 -10.12 13.85
CA PHE A 128 0.21 -9.83 14.59
C PHE A 128 0.96 -11.11 14.99
N ALA A 129 0.23 -12.12 15.48
CA ALA A 129 0.81 -13.39 15.91
C ALA A 129 1.47 -14.19 14.77
N THR A 130 1.05 -13.98 13.51
CA THR A 130 1.66 -14.63 12.34
C THR A 130 3.01 -14.05 11.93
N ARG A 131 3.35 -12.84 12.42
CA ARG A 131 4.56 -12.13 11.98
C ARG A 131 5.81 -12.81 12.52
N PRO A 132 6.95 -12.76 11.82
CA PRO A 132 8.23 -13.22 12.37
C PRO A 132 8.52 -12.53 13.71
N TRP A 133 9.16 -13.25 14.64
CA TRP A 133 9.47 -12.75 15.99
C TRP A 133 10.17 -11.37 15.95
N SER A 134 11.19 -11.20 15.11
CA SER A 134 11.90 -9.91 14.96
C SER A 134 10.98 -8.76 14.53
N SER A 135 9.95 -9.06 13.73
CA SER A 135 8.92 -8.12 13.32
C SER A 135 7.97 -7.73 14.46
N GLN A 136 7.64 -8.70 15.33
CA GLN A 136 6.83 -8.48 16.54
C GLN A 136 7.61 -7.62 17.55
N ILE A 137 8.88 -7.94 17.81
CA ILE A 137 9.77 -7.16 18.67
C ILE A 137 9.98 -5.74 18.13
N GLY A 138 10.23 -5.60 16.83
CA GLY A 138 10.40 -4.30 16.19
C GLY A 138 9.16 -3.40 16.33
N ALA A 139 7.96 -3.98 16.38
CA ALA A 139 6.73 -3.23 16.63
C ALA A 139 6.65 -2.66 18.05
N TRP A 140 7.15 -3.39 19.05
CA TRP A 140 7.26 -2.90 20.43
C TRP A 140 8.37 -1.86 20.61
N ALA A 141 9.51 -2.06 19.95
CA ALA A 141 10.65 -1.15 20.06
C ALA A 141 10.40 0.22 19.41
N SER A 142 9.60 0.27 18.36
CA SER A 142 9.42 1.46 17.52
C SER A 142 8.23 2.33 17.92
N ALA A 143 8.53 3.55 18.40
CA ALA A 143 7.56 4.65 18.45
C ALA A 143 7.45 5.30 17.06
N GLN A 144 6.82 4.61 16.11
CA GLN A 144 6.86 4.97 14.68
C GLN A 144 6.44 6.43 14.41
N SER A 145 7.32 7.19 13.74
CA SER A 145 7.18 8.63 13.39
C SER A 145 7.48 9.62 14.52
N ALA A 146 7.77 9.17 15.74
CA ALA A 146 8.32 10.05 16.77
C ALA A 146 9.79 10.39 16.46
N PRO A 147 10.29 11.57 16.89
CA PRO A 147 11.72 11.85 16.86
C PRO A 147 12.51 10.78 17.63
N LEU A 148 13.63 10.36 17.05
CA LEU A 148 14.56 9.40 17.65
C LEU A 148 15.87 10.14 17.93
N ALA A 149 16.42 10.06 19.14
CA ALA A 149 17.62 10.81 19.49
C ALA A 149 18.86 10.23 18.81
N SER A 150 18.96 8.90 18.73
CA SER A 150 20.06 8.22 18.04
C SER A 150 19.68 6.82 17.57
N ARG A 151 20.50 6.24 16.69
CA ARG A 151 20.31 4.86 16.22
C ARG A 151 20.42 3.85 17.37
N GLU A 152 21.34 4.08 18.28
CA GLU A 152 21.63 3.23 19.44
C GLU A 152 20.41 3.15 20.39
N GLU A 153 19.64 4.24 20.52
CA GLU A 153 18.39 4.24 21.30
C GLU A 153 17.39 3.21 20.76
N LEU A 154 17.22 3.13 19.44
CA LEU A 154 16.32 2.15 18.81
C LEU A 154 16.81 0.72 19.03
N GLU A 155 18.12 0.49 18.93
CA GLU A 155 18.73 -0.82 19.15
C GLU A 155 18.59 -1.26 20.60
N GLN A 156 18.77 -0.37 21.57
CA GLN A 156 18.53 -0.64 22.98
C GLN A 156 17.06 -0.98 23.26
N ARG A 157 16.11 -0.26 22.66
CA ARG A 157 14.68 -0.58 22.77
C ARG A 157 14.36 -1.96 22.18
N PHE A 158 15.00 -2.32 21.08
CA PHE A 158 14.87 -3.65 20.48
C PHE A 158 15.41 -4.74 21.41
N VAL A 159 16.62 -4.55 21.96
CA VAL A 159 17.22 -5.47 22.95
C VAL A 159 16.31 -5.64 24.15
N GLY A 160 15.86 -4.55 24.78
CA GLY A 160 14.98 -4.64 25.95
C GLY A 160 13.65 -5.34 25.66
N ALA A 161 13.07 -5.13 24.47
CA ALA A 161 11.88 -5.87 24.06
C ALA A 161 12.17 -7.36 23.81
N SER A 162 13.31 -7.69 23.23
CA SER A 162 13.74 -9.09 23.00
C SER A 162 14.05 -9.85 24.28
N GLU A 163 14.58 -9.18 25.31
CA GLU A 163 14.79 -9.77 26.64
C GLU A 163 13.47 -10.03 27.35
N LYS A 164 12.51 -9.09 27.20
CA LYS A 164 11.16 -9.24 27.76
C LYS A 164 10.37 -10.37 27.10
N TRP A 165 10.54 -10.56 25.79
CA TRP A 165 9.92 -11.62 25.02
C TRP A 165 10.95 -12.36 24.15
N PRO A 166 11.65 -13.37 24.72
CA PRO A 166 12.67 -14.14 24.02
C PRO A 166 12.13 -14.84 22.77
N GLU A 167 13.00 -15.18 21.83
CA GLU A 167 12.60 -15.94 20.63
C GLU A 167 11.96 -17.29 21.02
N GLY A 168 10.87 -17.65 20.35
CA GLY A 168 10.06 -18.82 20.70
C GLY A 168 8.99 -18.56 21.77
N SER A 169 8.99 -17.38 22.41
CA SER A 169 7.89 -16.96 23.30
C SER A 169 6.74 -16.31 22.53
N SER A 170 5.57 -16.24 23.16
CA SER A 170 4.43 -15.48 22.64
C SER A 170 4.63 -13.99 22.91
N VAL A 171 4.66 -13.18 21.84
CA VAL A 171 4.72 -11.71 21.96
C VAL A 171 3.31 -11.15 21.82
N PRO A 172 2.77 -10.44 22.83
CA PRO A 172 1.46 -9.81 22.70
C PRO A 172 1.52 -8.67 21.68
N LYS A 173 0.40 -8.41 21.00
CA LYS A 173 0.27 -7.24 20.12
C LYS A 173 0.36 -5.95 20.95
N PRO A 174 1.16 -4.94 20.55
CA PRO A 174 1.12 -3.63 21.18
C PRO A 174 -0.27 -2.98 21.04
N PRO A 175 -0.75 -2.23 22.06
CA PRO A 175 -2.06 -1.55 21.99
C PRO A 175 -2.12 -0.47 20.90
N HIS A 176 -0.97 0.06 20.49
CA HIS A 176 -0.84 1.07 19.44
C HIS A 176 -0.62 0.46 18.05
N TRP A 177 -0.79 -0.85 17.87
CA TRP A 177 -0.54 -1.52 16.59
C TRP A 177 -1.79 -2.25 16.10
N GLY A 178 -2.06 -2.18 14.79
CA GLY A 178 -3.15 -2.92 14.15
C GLY A 178 -3.30 -2.58 12.67
N GLY A 179 -4.44 -2.94 12.10
CA GLY A 179 -4.71 -2.80 10.67
C GLY A 179 -5.71 -1.72 10.29
N TYR A 180 -5.57 -1.21 9.07
CA TYR A 180 -6.59 -0.46 8.37
C TYR A 180 -7.02 -1.23 7.12
N ARG A 181 -8.32 -1.22 6.83
CA ARG A 181 -8.91 -1.68 5.57
C ARG A 181 -9.37 -0.47 4.78
N VAL A 182 -8.89 -0.33 3.55
CA VAL A 182 -9.36 0.71 2.62
C VAL A 182 -10.53 0.18 1.82
N ILE A 183 -11.72 0.73 2.06
CA ILE A 183 -12.94 0.42 1.32
C ILE A 183 -12.98 1.30 0.06
N PRO A 184 -12.81 0.71 -1.15
CA PRO A 184 -12.65 1.49 -2.37
C PRO A 184 -14.00 2.00 -2.88
N ILE A 185 -13.99 3.20 -3.44
CA ILE A 185 -15.07 3.75 -4.29
C ILE A 185 -14.62 3.92 -5.74
N SER A 186 -13.32 3.86 -5.98
CA SER A 186 -12.73 3.89 -7.31
C SER A 186 -11.49 3.00 -7.38
N ILE A 187 -11.38 2.19 -8.43
CA ILE A 187 -10.20 1.38 -8.76
C ILE A 187 -9.90 1.60 -10.25
N GLU A 188 -8.76 2.20 -10.56
CA GLU A 188 -8.29 2.45 -11.92
C GLU A 188 -7.14 1.51 -12.27
N PHE A 189 -7.28 0.82 -13.39
CA PHE A 189 -6.27 0.00 -14.04
C PHE A 189 -5.71 0.77 -15.22
N TRP A 190 -4.40 1.01 -15.17
CA TRP A 190 -3.65 1.68 -16.21
C TRP A 190 -2.64 0.70 -16.81
N GLN A 191 -2.62 0.60 -18.14
CA GLN A 191 -1.67 -0.20 -18.91
C GLN A 191 -0.94 0.70 -19.91
N GLY A 192 0.39 0.71 -19.82
CA GLY A 192 1.28 1.37 -20.76
C GLY A 192 1.08 0.81 -22.16
N ARG A 193 1.11 1.72 -23.15
CA ARG A 193 0.98 1.43 -24.58
C ARG A 193 1.94 2.28 -25.38
N TYR A 194 2.34 1.77 -26.54
CA TYR A 194 3.02 2.55 -27.57
C TYR A 194 2.26 3.86 -27.87
N SER A 195 2.97 4.89 -28.33
CA SER A 195 2.42 6.20 -28.74
C SER A 195 1.71 7.04 -27.66
N ARG A 196 1.77 6.66 -26.38
CA ARG A 196 1.09 7.33 -25.24
C ARG A 196 -0.44 7.15 -25.20
N LEU A 197 -0.97 6.28 -26.05
CA LEU A 197 -2.37 5.92 -26.07
C LEU A 197 -2.66 4.85 -25.00
N HIS A 198 -2.35 5.17 -23.75
CA HIS A 198 -2.48 4.25 -22.61
C HIS A 198 -3.93 3.81 -22.41
N ASP A 199 -4.09 2.55 -22.04
CA ASP A 199 -5.40 2.04 -21.68
C ASP A 199 -5.70 2.40 -20.21
N ARG A 200 -6.88 3.00 -19.99
CA ARG A 200 -7.37 3.36 -18.66
C ARG A 200 -8.79 2.86 -18.48
N LEU A 201 -8.95 1.83 -17.67
CA LEU A 201 -10.25 1.32 -17.24
C LEU A 201 -10.42 1.63 -15.76
N ARG A 202 -11.55 2.23 -15.40
CA ARG A 202 -11.84 2.58 -14.01
C ARG A 202 -13.18 2.02 -13.61
N TYR A 203 -13.19 1.36 -12.46
CA TYR A 203 -14.38 0.97 -11.73
C TYR A 203 -14.72 2.10 -10.77
N GLU A 204 -15.96 2.58 -10.80
CA GLU A 204 -16.46 3.62 -9.90
C GLU A 204 -17.79 3.17 -9.29
N ARG A 205 -18.04 3.57 -8.03
CA ARG A 205 -19.32 3.38 -7.35
C ARG A 205 -19.57 4.54 -6.39
N GLY A 206 -20.84 4.91 -6.20
CA GLY A 206 -21.20 6.06 -5.36
C GLY A 206 -20.93 5.87 -3.86
N ASN A 207 -20.93 4.61 -3.39
CA ASN A 207 -20.62 4.24 -2.00
C ASN A 207 -20.30 2.72 -1.93
N SER A 208 -19.98 2.21 -0.74
CA SER A 208 -19.55 0.83 -0.52
C SER A 208 -20.62 -0.24 -0.80
N SER A 209 -21.90 0.11 -0.85
CA SER A 209 -23.02 -0.79 -1.14
C SER A 209 -23.60 -0.63 -2.55
N ALA A 210 -23.13 0.35 -3.33
CA ALA A 210 -23.51 0.52 -4.72
C ALA A 210 -22.77 -0.47 -5.63
N GLU A 211 -23.40 -0.79 -6.76
CA GLU A 211 -22.78 -1.59 -7.83
C GLU A 211 -21.62 -0.82 -8.49
N TRP A 212 -20.67 -1.59 -9.04
CA TRP A 212 -19.54 -1.04 -9.77
C TRP A 212 -19.93 -0.74 -11.22
N GLU A 213 -19.58 0.45 -11.69
CA GLU A 213 -19.63 0.81 -13.10
C GLU A 213 -18.21 0.85 -13.66
N ILE A 214 -17.98 0.21 -14.80
CA ILE A 214 -16.69 0.23 -15.51
C ILE A 214 -16.74 1.20 -16.67
N THR A 215 -15.82 2.17 -16.68
CA THR A 215 -15.69 3.17 -17.74
C THR A 215 -14.26 3.22 -18.27
N ARG A 216 -14.12 3.40 -19.58
CA ARG A 216 -12.83 3.65 -20.25
C ARG A 216 -12.57 5.15 -20.34
N TYR A 217 -11.38 5.60 -19.95
CA TYR A 217 -10.97 7.00 -19.98
C TYR A 217 -9.88 7.22 -21.04
N TYR A 218 -9.78 8.47 -21.51
CA TYR A 218 -8.62 8.90 -22.29
C TYR A 218 -7.34 8.83 -21.44
N PRO A 219 -6.18 8.49 -22.06
CA PRO A 219 -4.88 8.48 -21.39
C PRO A 219 -4.50 9.83 -20.79
#